data_AF-A0A2S2NHC7-F1
#
_entry.id   AF-A0A2S2NHC7-F1
#
_cell.length_a   1.000
_cell.length_b   1.000
_cell.length_c   1.000
_cell.angle_alpha   90.00
_cell.angle_beta   90.00
_cell.angle_gamma   90.00
#
_symmetry.space_group_name_H-M   'P 1'
#
loop_
_entity.id
_entity.type
_entity.pdbx_description
1 polymer ?
#
loop_
_entity_poly.entity_id
_entity_poly.type
_entity_poly.pdbx_seq_one_letter_code
_entity_poly.pdbx_strand_id
1 'polypeptide(L)'
;MDFNIIVCEPNSTYNLLTILIEDTIYYLKKFLTDNVSNVSTSDINNTVPTRGKYDGDTSIYCPVKFSNGKLSIGSKKHMAVYHNRYYYMSSSNDFKTFFSNPDRYTLFTSIPKMYPKPKISLLFSFGLSSIDFINEILDKFDLTLVDSYKVFKHNVLPNNIPMVGKMYEEPTIKKIV
;
A
#
# COMPACT_ATOMS: atom_id res chain seq x y z
N MET A 1 19.90 -2.04 -54.40
CA MET A 1 19.26 -2.46 -53.14
C MET A 1 17.86 -1.87 -53.18
N ASP A 2 16.89 -2.69 -53.58
CA ASP A 2 15.50 -2.27 -53.69
C ASP A 2 14.87 -2.34 -52.30
N PHE A 3 14.42 -1.19 -51.79
CA PHE A 3 13.66 -1.14 -50.56
C PHE A 3 12.20 -1.39 -50.92
N ASN A 4 11.64 -2.49 -50.40
CA ASN A 4 10.20 -2.76 -50.47
C ASN A 4 9.44 -1.67 -49.70
N ILE A 5 8.88 -0.71 -50.42
CA ILE A 5 7.97 0.28 -49.85
C ILE A 5 6.63 -0.41 -49.61
N ILE A 6 6.27 -0.59 -48.34
CA ILE A 6 4.93 -1.05 -47.95
C ILE A 6 3.99 0.15 -48.10
N VAL A 7 3.25 0.18 -49.20
CA VAL A 7 2.16 1.14 -49.40
C VAL A 7 0.93 0.59 -48.68
N CYS A 8 0.56 1.21 -47.56
CA CYS A 8 -0.69 0.90 -46.87
C CYS A 8 -1.86 1.58 -47.61
N GLU A 9 -2.57 0.82 -48.46
CA GLU A 9 -3.87 1.26 -48.95
C GLU A 9 -4.94 1.03 -47.87
N PRO A 10 -5.71 2.05 -47.46
CA PRO A 10 -6.77 1.88 -46.48
C PRO A 10 -7.90 1.01 -47.07
N ASN A 11 -8.07 -0.19 -46.51
CA ASN A 11 -9.12 -1.13 -46.91
C ASN A 11 -10.48 -0.63 -46.42
N SER A 12 -11.42 -0.38 -47.33
CA SER A 12 -12.66 0.39 -47.07
C SER A 12 -13.75 -0.34 -46.27
N THR A 13 -13.49 -1.57 -45.82
CA THR A 13 -14.49 -2.43 -45.17
C THR A 13 -14.58 -2.26 -43.66
N TYR A 14 -13.58 -1.65 -43.02
CA TYR A 14 -13.65 -1.31 -41.59
C TYR A 14 -13.34 0.16 -41.43
N ASN A 15 -14.38 0.96 -41.26
CA ASN A 15 -14.21 2.35 -40.90
C ASN A 15 -13.62 2.39 -39.48
N LEU A 16 -12.32 2.59 -39.40
CA LEU A 16 -11.51 2.64 -38.18
C LEU A 16 -12.08 3.63 -37.15
N LEU A 17 -12.74 4.69 -37.64
CA LEU A 17 -13.48 5.66 -36.83
C LEU A 17 -14.67 5.00 -36.12
N THR A 18 -15.37 4.09 -36.79
CA THR A 18 -16.54 3.38 -36.24
C THR A 18 -16.11 2.42 -35.13
N ILE A 19 -15.00 1.71 -35.31
CA ILE A 19 -14.40 0.85 -34.27
C ILE A 19 -13.99 1.70 -33.06
N LEU A 20 -13.32 2.84 -33.28
CA LEU A 20 -12.93 3.76 -32.20
C LEU A 20 -14.14 4.35 -31.47
N ILE A 21 -15.22 4.65 -32.20
CA ILE A 21 -16.49 5.14 -31.63
C ILE A 21 -17.17 4.05 -30.80
N GLU A 22 -17.22 2.82 -31.30
CA GLU A 22 -17.80 1.68 -30.57
C GLU A 22 -17.02 1.37 -29.30
N ASP A 23 -15.69 1.36 -29.37
CA ASP A 23 -14.82 1.20 -28.21
C ASP A 23 -15.02 2.33 -27.19
N THR A 24 -15.04 3.58 -27.63
CA THR A 24 -15.27 4.72 -26.73
C THR A 24 -16.66 4.69 -26.11
N ILE A 25 -17.71 4.34 -26.86
CA ILE A 25 -19.06 4.14 -26.32
C ILE A 25 -19.09 2.97 -25.33
N TYR A 26 -18.38 1.87 -25.58
CA TYR A 26 -18.24 0.76 -24.65
C TYR A 26 -17.57 1.20 -23.35
N TYR A 27 -16.47 1.95 -23.41
CA TYR A 27 -15.80 2.49 -22.24
C TYR A 27 -16.68 3.51 -21.49
N LEU A 28 -17.42 4.36 -22.19
CA LEU A 28 -18.36 5.30 -21.59
C LEU A 28 -19.52 4.57 -20.90
N LYS A 29 -20.11 3.56 -21.54
CA LYS A 29 -21.15 2.73 -20.92
C LYS A 29 -20.61 1.99 -19.69
N LYS A 30 -19.39 1.45 -19.78
CA LYS A 30 -18.68 0.81 -18.66
C LYS A 30 -18.38 1.78 -17.52
N PHE A 31 -18.06 3.04 -17.84
CA PHE A 31 -17.82 4.13 -16.90
C PHE A 31 -19.11 4.62 -16.22
N LEU A 32 -20.24 4.55 -16.93
CA LEU A 32 -21.55 5.00 -16.45
C LEU A 32 -22.35 3.92 -15.70
N THR A 33 -21.97 2.64 -15.82
CA THR A 33 -22.58 1.56 -15.02
C THR A 33 -21.89 1.44 -13.66
N ASP A 34 -22.58 1.87 -12.60
CA ASP A 34 -22.23 1.63 -11.18
C ASP A 34 -22.31 0.13 -10.81
N ASN A 35 -21.54 -0.72 -11.49
CA ASN A 35 -21.44 -2.14 -11.21
C ASN A 35 -19.98 -2.51 -10.92
N VAL A 36 -19.76 -3.25 -9.83
CA VAL A 36 -18.43 -3.81 -9.50
C VAL A 36 -18.01 -4.73 -10.64
N SER A 37 -17.07 -4.28 -11.48
CA SER A 37 -16.57 -5.08 -12.60
C SER A 37 -15.25 -5.73 -12.23
N ASN A 38 -15.17 -7.05 -12.42
CA ASN A 38 -13.94 -7.81 -12.25
C ASN A 38 -13.07 -7.52 -13.47
N VAL A 39 -12.04 -6.69 -13.30
CA VAL A 39 -11.09 -6.42 -14.39
C VAL A 39 -10.01 -7.49 -14.32
N SER A 40 -10.35 -8.68 -14.78
CA SER A 40 -9.35 -9.68 -15.14
C SER A 40 -8.76 -9.29 -16.49
N THR A 41 -7.90 -8.28 -16.53
CA THR A 41 -7.04 -8.09 -17.71
C THR A 41 -6.07 -9.27 -17.74
N SER A 42 -6.05 -9.99 -18.86
CA SER A 42 -5.17 -11.13 -19.14
C SER A 42 -3.68 -10.82 -18.98
N ASP A 43 -3.33 -9.53 -18.93
CA ASP A 43 -1.96 -9.07 -19.13
C ASP A 43 -1.22 -8.74 -17.83
N ILE A 44 -1.75 -9.11 -16.66
CA ILE A 44 -1.13 -8.73 -15.39
C ILE A 44 -0.42 -9.92 -14.75
N ASN A 45 0.86 -10.06 -15.10
CA ASN A 45 1.87 -10.65 -14.20
C ASN A 45 1.62 -10.16 -12.77
N ASN A 46 1.80 -10.99 -11.74
CA ASN A 46 1.63 -10.70 -10.29
C ASN A 46 2.34 -9.40 -9.84
N THR A 47 1.82 -8.26 -10.26
CA THR A 47 2.49 -6.97 -10.15
C THR A 47 1.78 -6.16 -9.11
N VAL A 48 2.60 -5.55 -8.26
CA VAL A 48 2.17 -4.62 -7.24
C VAL A 48 1.54 -3.41 -7.94
N PRO A 49 0.34 -2.97 -7.53
CA PRO A 49 -0.25 -1.75 -8.07
C PRO A 49 0.63 -0.54 -7.73
N THR A 50 0.81 0.33 -8.72
CA THR A 50 1.44 1.64 -8.56
C THR A 50 0.35 2.68 -8.39
N ARG A 51 0.63 3.74 -7.62
CA ARG A 51 -0.35 4.79 -7.34
C ARG A 51 -0.80 5.47 -8.64
N GLY A 52 -2.11 5.46 -8.89
CA GLY A 52 -2.77 6.02 -10.05
C GLY A 52 -3.70 7.18 -9.70
N LYS A 53 -4.02 7.99 -10.71
CA LYS A 53 -4.98 9.12 -10.60
C LYS A 53 -6.40 8.66 -10.26
N TYR A 54 -6.76 7.45 -10.66
CA TYR A 54 -8.10 6.88 -10.53
C TYR A 54 -8.20 5.83 -9.43
N ASP A 55 -7.24 5.79 -8.50
CA ASP A 55 -7.28 4.84 -7.40
C ASP A 55 -8.41 5.18 -6.42
N GLY A 56 -8.90 4.13 -5.78
CA GLY A 56 -9.82 4.18 -4.65
C GLY A 56 -9.22 4.89 -3.44
N ASP A 57 -10.03 4.97 -2.39
CA ASP A 57 -9.71 5.73 -1.18
C ASP A 57 -8.53 5.12 -0.43
N THR A 58 -8.33 3.82 -0.64
CA THR A 58 -7.22 3.05 -0.09
C THR A 58 -6.00 3.00 -1.00
N SER A 59 -5.99 3.74 -2.13
CA SER A 59 -4.87 3.79 -3.07
C SER A 59 -4.47 2.36 -3.50
N ILE A 60 -3.20 1.99 -3.34
CA ILE A 60 -2.65 0.66 -3.61
C ILE A 60 -2.95 -0.40 -2.53
N TYR A 61 -3.58 -0.01 -1.41
CA TYR A 61 -3.83 -0.89 -0.26
C TYR A 61 -5.19 -1.58 -0.35
N CYS A 62 -5.24 -2.78 0.21
CA CYS A 62 -6.43 -3.60 0.28
C CYS A 62 -7.48 -2.99 1.22
N PRO A 63 -8.66 -2.61 0.71
CA PRO A 63 -9.67 -1.93 1.51
C PRO A 63 -10.29 -2.84 2.58
N VAL A 64 -10.43 -4.14 2.32
CA VAL A 64 -10.94 -5.14 3.28
C VAL A 64 -9.97 -5.39 4.44
N LYS A 65 -8.65 -5.38 4.17
CA LYS A 65 -7.64 -5.49 5.24
C LYS A 65 -7.55 -4.19 6.03
N PHE A 66 -7.65 -3.06 5.33
CA PHE A 66 -7.64 -1.73 5.93
C PHE A 66 -8.78 -1.54 6.92
N SER A 67 -10.00 -1.97 6.58
CA SER A 67 -11.16 -1.92 7.50
C SER A 67 -10.96 -2.75 8.77
N ASN A 68 -10.06 -3.74 8.74
CA ASN A 68 -9.69 -4.57 9.90
C ASN A 68 -8.41 -4.06 10.60
N GLY A 69 -7.96 -2.84 10.32
CA GLY A 69 -6.77 -2.23 10.92
C GLY A 69 -5.44 -2.74 10.37
N LYS A 70 -5.44 -3.45 9.24
CA LYS A 70 -4.22 -4.01 8.62
C LYS A 70 -3.91 -3.34 7.28
N LEU A 71 -2.73 -2.76 7.16
CA LEU A 71 -2.20 -2.25 5.89
C LEU A 71 -1.55 -3.40 5.12
N SER A 72 -2.19 -3.84 4.04
CA SER A 72 -1.65 -4.82 3.10
C SER A 72 -1.76 -4.25 1.69
N ILE A 73 -0.69 -4.38 0.91
CA ILE A 73 -0.72 -3.96 -0.50
C ILE A 73 -1.63 -4.94 -1.27
N GLY A 74 -2.46 -4.39 -2.16
CA GLY A 74 -3.33 -5.16 -3.03
C GLY A 74 -2.59 -5.78 -4.21
N SER A 75 -3.30 -6.57 -5.01
CA SER A 75 -2.78 -7.14 -6.25
C SER A 75 -3.64 -6.69 -7.41
N LYS A 76 -3.01 -6.36 -8.55
CA LYS A 76 -3.75 -6.08 -9.78
C LYS A 76 -4.57 -7.29 -10.28
N LYS A 77 -4.21 -8.52 -9.88
CA LYS A 77 -4.97 -9.75 -10.16
C LYS A 77 -6.36 -9.76 -9.49
N HIS A 78 -6.49 -9.06 -8.38
CA HIS A 78 -7.71 -8.99 -7.58
C HIS A 78 -8.20 -7.54 -7.53
N MET A 79 -8.32 -6.90 -8.70
CA MET A 79 -8.75 -5.51 -8.82
C MET A 79 -10.24 -5.42 -9.13
N ALA A 80 -10.94 -4.53 -8.43
CA ALA A 80 -12.32 -4.19 -8.68
C ALA A 80 -12.44 -2.72 -9.06
N VAL A 81 -13.33 -2.40 -10.00
CA VAL A 81 -13.72 -1.02 -10.29
C VAL A 81 -15.04 -0.74 -9.58
N TYR A 82 -15.08 0.31 -8.77
CA TYR A 82 -16.30 0.72 -8.06
C TYR A 82 -16.33 2.23 -7.89
N HIS A 83 -17.48 2.86 -8.13
CA HIS A 83 -17.63 4.33 -8.25
C HIS A 83 -16.49 4.99 -9.00
N ASN A 84 -16.17 4.41 -10.16
CA ASN A 84 -15.19 4.95 -11.09
C ASN A 84 -13.77 5.06 -10.52
N ARG A 85 -13.46 4.22 -9.53
CA ARG A 85 -12.16 4.11 -8.88
C ARG A 85 -11.68 2.67 -8.84
N TYR A 86 -10.36 2.48 -8.92
CA TYR A 86 -9.71 1.17 -8.84
C TYR A 86 -9.43 0.80 -7.38
N TYR A 87 -9.94 -0.34 -6.94
CA TYR A 87 -9.66 -0.94 -5.65
C TYR A 87 -8.88 -2.24 -5.83
N TYR A 88 -7.80 -2.40 -5.08
CA TYR A 88 -6.89 -3.53 -5.19
C TYR A 88 -6.96 -4.42 -3.96
N MET A 89 -7.35 -5.69 -4.10
CA MET A 89 -7.46 -6.62 -2.98
C MET A 89 -6.22 -7.51 -2.84
N SER A 90 -5.89 -7.89 -1.60
CA SER A 90 -4.70 -8.71 -1.32
C SER A 90 -4.88 -10.18 -1.71
N SER A 91 -6.11 -10.69 -1.71
CA SER A 91 -6.40 -12.09 -2.02
C SER A 91 -7.75 -12.25 -2.72
N SER A 92 -7.99 -13.42 -3.33
CA SER A 92 -9.29 -13.77 -3.92
C SER A 92 -10.42 -13.76 -2.88
N ASN A 93 -10.15 -14.11 -1.63
CA ASN A 93 -11.15 -14.06 -0.57
C ASN A 93 -11.52 -12.61 -0.20
N ASP A 94 -10.52 -11.73 -0.12
CA ASP A 94 -10.73 -10.31 0.09
C ASP A 94 -11.49 -9.68 -1.10
N PHE A 95 -11.22 -10.13 -2.34
CA PHE A 95 -11.98 -9.74 -3.53
C PHE A 95 -13.46 -10.09 -3.42
N LYS A 96 -13.79 -11.35 -3.09
CA LYS A 96 -15.19 -11.79 -2.91
C LYS A 96 -15.90 -10.99 -1.81
N THR A 97 -15.18 -10.68 -0.74
CA THR A 97 -15.68 -9.89 0.39
C THR A 97 -15.95 -8.44 0.00
N PHE A 98 -15.06 -7.82 -0.79
CA PHE A 98 -15.29 -6.48 -1.33
C PHE A 98 -16.46 -6.47 -2.32
N PHE A 99 -16.54 -7.48 -3.20
CA PHE A 99 -17.57 -7.60 -4.22
C PHE A 99 -18.98 -7.73 -3.63
N SER A 100 -19.14 -8.41 -2.48
CA SER A 100 -20.45 -8.61 -1.87
C SER A 100 -21.04 -7.35 -1.22
N ASN A 101 -20.19 -6.43 -0.74
CA ASN A 101 -20.63 -5.17 -0.13
C ASN A 101 -19.52 -4.10 -0.25
N PRO A 102 -19.36 -3.46 -1.42
CA PRO A 102 -18.31 -2.47 -1.66
C PRO A 102 -18.51 -1.17 -0.87
N ASP A 103 -19.77 -0.78 -0.60
CA ASP A 103 -20.11 0.40 0.21
C ASP A 103 -19.46 0.38 1.60
N ARG A 104 -19.35 -0.81 2.20
CA ARG A 104 -18.71 -0.99 3.52
C ARG A 104 -17.23 -0.64 3.54
N TYR A 105 -16.55 -0.75 2.39
CA TYR A 105 -15.10 -0.66 2.29
C TYR A 105 -14.63 0.60 1.54
N THR A 106 -15.57 1.40 1.05
CA THR A 106 -15.30 2.68 0.39
C THR A 106 -15.60 3.82 1.35
N LEU A 107 -14.60 4.66 1.58
CA LEU A 107 -14.57 5.67 2.64
C LEU A 107 -15.38 6.92 2.27
N PHE A 108 -15.89 7.02 1.03
CA PHE A 108 -16.75 8.12 0.62
C PHE A 108 -18.24 7.95 0.97
N THR A 109 -18.71 6.75 1.32
CA THR A 109 -20.11 6.55 1.76
C THR A 109 -20.26 6.69 3.27
N SER A 110 -19.18 6.55 4.04
CA SER A 110 -19.18 6.82 5.47
C SER A 110 -17.78 7.17 5.95
N ILE A 111 -17.69 8.27 6.71
CA ILE A 111 -16.48 8.69 7.41
C ILE A 111 -15.85 7.45 8.08
N PRO A 112 -14.58 7.09 7.78
CA PRO A 112 -13.94 5.94 8.41
C PRO A 112 -14.09 6.05 9.92
N LYS A 113 -14.81 5.10 10.53
CA LYS A 113 -15.07 5.11 11.97
C LYS A 113 -13.77 5.09 12.79
N MET A 114 -12.66 4.58 12.25
CA MET A 114 -11.38 4.56 12.94
C MET A 114 -10.20 4.46 11.97
N TYR A 115 -9.31 5.45 12.01
CA TYR A 115 -8.02 5.36 11.31
C TYR A 115 -7.08 4.44 12.10
N PRO A 116 -6.22 3.65 11.43
CA PRO A 116 -5.18 2.90 12.13
C PRO A 116 -4.26 3.87 12.89
N LYS A 117 -3.88 3.51 14.11
CA LYS A 117 -2.95 4.31 14.93
C LYS A 117 -1.66 4.59 14.13
N PRO A 118 -1.15 5.83 14.11
CA PRO A 118 0.06 6.17 13.37
C PRO A 118 1.26 5.40 13.93
N LYS A 119 2.13 4.92 13.04
CA LYS A 119 3.42 4.34 13.42
C LYS A 119 4.49 5.43 13.32
N ILE A 120 5.06 5.82 14.46
CA ILE A 120 6.03 6.91 14.56
C ILE A 120 7.40 6.32 14.92
N SER A 121 8.44 6.71 14.20
CA SER A 121 9.83 6.39 14.53
C SER A 121 10.54 7.65 15.02
N LEU A 122 11.04 7.63 16.25
CA LEU A 122 11.74 8.75 16.86
C LEU A 122 13.25 8.48 16.84
N LEU A 123 14.02 9.46 16.37
CA LEU A 123 15.48 9.42 16.35
C LEU A 123 15.99 10.56 17.23
N PHE A 124 16.83 10.21 18.21
CA PHE A 124 17.42 11.18 19.14
C PHE A 124 18.95 11.13 19.02
N SER A 125 19.59 12.28 19.25
CA SER A 125 21.03 12.32 19.50
C SER A 125 21.35 11.63 20.82
N PHE A 126 22.50 10.95 20.88
CA PHE A 126 22.96 10.27 22.09
C PHE A 126 23.10 11.26 23.26
N GLY A 127 22.63 10.87 24.45
CA GLY A 127 22.74 11.65 25.68
C GLY A 127 21.58 12.62 25.96
N LEU A 128 20.62 12.78 25.04
CA LEU A 128 19.41 13.57 25.30
C LEU A 128 18.41 12.76 26.14
N SER A 129 17.97 13.31 27.28
CA SER A 129 16.85 12.73 28.04
C SER A 129 15.52 13.07 27.36
N SER A 130 15.13 12.26 26.37
CA SER A 130 13.89 12.44 25.60
C SER A 130 12.67 11.76 26.21
N ILE A 131 12.76 11.28 27.46
CA ILE A 131 11.72 10.47 28.11
C ILE A 131 10.41 11.25 28.24
N ASP A 132 10.46 12.51 28.68
CA ASP A 132 9.26 13.33 28.84
C ASP A 132 8.54 13.58 27.51
N PHE A 133 9.31 13.88 26.46
CA PHE A 133 8.78 14.05 25.10
C PHE A 133 8.21 12.76 24.51
N ILE A 134 8.85 11.62 24.76
CA ILE A 134 8.33 10.31 24.36
C ILE A 134 6.99 10.07 25.07
N ASN A 135 6.92 10.27 26.39
CA ASN A 135 5.69 10.08 27.15
C ASN A 135 4.56 10.99 26.65
N GLU A 136 4.85 12.26 26.36
CA GLU A 136 3.88 13.19 25.77
C GLU A 136 3.31 12.67 24.43
N ILE A 137 4.16 12.11 23.56
CA ILE A 137 3.72 11.50 22.30
C ILE A 137 2.87 10.24 22.55
N LEU A 138 3.29 9.37 23.46
CA LEU A 138 2.57 8.13 23.77
C LEU A 138 1.17 8.44 24.28
N ASP A 139 1.04 9.39 25.20
CA ASP A 139 -0.24 9.80 25.77
C ASP A 139 -1.14 10.48 24.73
N LYS A 140 -0.57 11.36 23.90
CA LYS A 140 -1.32 12.12 22.89
C LYS A 140 -1.91 11.25 21.79
N PHE A 141 -1.18 10.20 21.39
CA PHE A 141 -1.57 9.33 20.27
C PHE A 141 -1.99 7.93 20.70
N ASP A 142 -2.06 7.66 22.01
CA ASP A 142 -2.35 6.34 22.59
C ASP A 142 -1.49 5.24 21.93
N LEU A 143 -0.18 5.46 21.94
CA LEU A 143 0.81 4.60 21.29
C LEU A 143 1.55 3.72 22.30
N THR A 144 2.09 2.61 21.81
CA THR A 144 2.98 1.74 22.58
C THR A 144 4.43 2.01 22.20
N LEU A 145 5.27 2.24 23.20
CA LEU A 145 6.70 2.41 22.98
C LEU A 145 7.37 1.08 22.63
N VAL A 146 8.04 1.03 21.49
CA VAL A 146 8.93 -0.08 21.12
C VAL A 146 10.35 0.46 21.06
N ASP A 147 11.13 0.13 22.08
CA ASP A 147 12.55 0.45 22.14
C ASP A 147 13.33 -0.57 21.31
N SER A 148 13.76 -0.15 20.12
CA SER A 148 14.48 -0.99 19.16
C SER A 148 15.76 -1.57 19.76
N TYR A 149 16.46 -0.82 20.63
CA TYR A 149 17.67 -1.27 21.27
C TYR A 149 17.40 -2.36 22.31
N LYS A 150 16.34 -2.22 23.14
CA LYS A 150 15.91 -3.29 24.05
C LYS A 150 15.49 -4.55 23.31
N VAL A 151 14.71 -4.40 22.24
CA VAL A 151 14.28 -5.52 21.39
C VAL A 151 15.48 -6.21 20.76
N PHE A 152 16.43 -5.45 20.23
CA PHE A 152 17.67 -5.99 19.66
C PHE A 152 18.51 -6.71 20.72
N LYS A 153 18.71 -6.11 21.90
CA LYS A 153 19.48 -6.71 22.98
C LYS A 153 18.86 -8.02 23.47
N HIS A 154 17.54 -8.10 23.57
CA HIS A 154 16.87 -9.30 24.06
C HIS A 154 16.82 -10.43 23.02
N ASN A 155 16.62 -10.11 21.73
CA ASN A 155 16.34 -11.11 20.70
C ASN A 155 17.54 -11.47 19.82
N VAL A 156 18.54 -10.58 19.73
CA VAL A 156 19.68 -10.75 18.81
C VAL A 156 20.99 -10.92 19.56
N LEU A 157 21.17 -10.20 20.67
CA LEU A 157 22.42 -10.30 21.43
C LEU A 157 22.40 -11.53 22.35
N PRO A 158 23.45 -12.37 22.33
CA PRO A 158 23.58 -13.46 23.26
C PRO A 158 23.75 -12.95 24.70
N ASN A 159 23.03 -13.56 25.64
CA ASN A 159 22.92 -13.11 27.04
C ASN A 159 24.25 -13.05 27.82
N ASN A 160 25.32 -13.65 27.30
CA ASN A 160 26.60 -13.82 27.99
C ASN A 160 27.80 -13.16 27.29
N ILE A 161 27.60 -12.31 26.28
CA ILE A 161 28.70 -11.61 25.62
C ILE A 161 28.76 -10.16 26.13
N PRO A 162 29.91 -9.71 26.67
CA PRO A 162 30.09 -8.31 27.04
C PRO A 162 29.97 -7.45 25.79
N MET A 163 29.18 -6.38 25.89
CA MET A 163 29.01 -5.43 24.79
C MET A 163 30.34 -4.70 24.57
N VAL A 164 30.88 -4.77 23.35
CA VAL A 164 32.13 -4.12 22.95
C VAL A 164 31.84 -2.95 22.00
N GLY A 165 32.66 -1.90 22.06
CA GLY A 165 32.51 -0.66 21.30
C GLY A 165 32.49 0.59 22.16
N LYS A 166 32.76 1.75 21.55
CA LYS A 166 32.95 3.06 22.22
C LYS A 166 31.88 3.45 23.25
N MET A 167 30.63 3.00 23.09
CA MET A 167 29.54 3.27 24.05
C MET A 167 29.58 2.40 25.32
N TYR A 168 30.30 1.28 25.30
CA TYR A 168 30.47 0.34 26.42
C TYR A 168 31.92 0.29 26.91
N GLU A 169 32.85 0.86 26.16
CA GLU A 169 34.28 0.99 26.46
C GLU A 169 34.62 2.25 27.28
N GLU A 170 33.64 2.89 27.92
CA GLU A 170 33.89 4.06 28.78
C GLU A 170 34.88 3.69 29.92
N PRO A 171 35.95 4.51 30.13
CA PRO A 171 37.17 4.14 30.86
C PRO A 171 37.01 4.25 32.38
N THR A 172 35.91 3.80 32.96
CA THR A 172 35.75 3.80 34.41
C THR A 172 36.27 2.50 35.01
N ILE A 173 37.44 2.64 35.64
CA ILE A 173 38.04 1.75 36.66
C ILE A 173 38.97 0.66 36.10
N LYS A 174 40.10 1.09 35.51
CA LYS A 174 41.37 0.42 35.82
C LYS A 174 41.64 0.63 37.30
N LYS A 175 41.35 -0.36 38.16
CA LYS A 175 42.12 -0.47 39.40
C LYS A 175 43.52 -0.89 38.99
N ILE A 176 44.45 0.06 39.05
CA ILE A 176 45.87 -0.25 39.09
C ILE A 176 46.07 -1.05 40.38
N VAL A 177 46.41 -2.33 40.25
CA VAL A 177 47.09 -3.13 41.26
C VAL A 177 48.45 -3.47 40.68
#